data_AF-A0A5E7MZN7-F1
#
_entry.id   AF-A0A5E7MZN7-F1
#
_cell.length_a   1.000
_cell.length_b   1.000
_cell.length_c   1.000
_cell.angle_alpha   90.00
_cell.angle_beta   90.00
_cell.angle_gamma   90.00
#
_symmetry.space_group_name_H-M   'P 1'
#
loop_
_entity.id
_entity.type
_entity.pdbx_description
1 polymer ?
#
loop_
_entity_poly.entity_id
_entity_poly.type
_entity_poly.pdbx_seq_one_letter_code
_entity_poly.pdbx_strand_id
1 'polypeptide(L)'
;MVPVDEFKAIKVRVTECLHLASAHFGETFPEIPVKFDLTGKVGGYFCVHTCRTTGKVSKYFRFNRVLVRENLNEYVEQICPHEVAHYIALSKWGRGIMPHGVEWKSVMVDVFNLAPDRCHAMNTSGVENIPFVYRCDCQEHRVSKRKHNKMLRGGKYRCNTCRKLIVFVREDAAIDKNINVIPKLFVSTADAPLSEAHIRQIAGMIIEHQVLALVGDPLMTSDSNLQQLAKTLKVSAAAVARHSNTNTLPGGVTHAIIFGDRQIERQQRVATAFEQRGVIVRKVRAEKA
;
A
#
# COMPACT_ATOMS: atom_id res chain seq x y z
N MET A 1 -16.63 7.55 -17.27
CA MET A 1 -16.58 7.29 -15.83
C MET A 1 -15.16 7.66 -15.36
N VAL A 2 -15.01 8.69 -14.53
CA VAL A 2 -13.69 9.15 -14.08
C VAL A 2 -13.09 8.08 -13.14
N PRO A 3 -11.78 7.77 -13.20
CA PRO A 3 -11.16 6.86 -12.25
C PRO A 3 -11.38 7.38 -10.82
N VAL A 4 -11.98 6.56 -9.96
CA VAL A 4 -12.09 6.87 -8.53
C VAL A 4 -10.72 6.61 -7.91
N ASP A 5 -10.14 7.62 -7.27
CA ASP A 5 -8.98 7.41 -6.40
C ASP A 5 -9.48 6.86 -5.06
N GLU A 6 -9.39 5.54 -4.89
CA GLU A 6 -9.96 4.85 -3.74
C GLU A 6 -9.30 5.33 -2.44
N PHE A 7 -8.01 5.61 -2.44
CA PHE A 7 -7.30 6.09 -1.25
C PHE A 7 -7.69 7.51 -0.88
N LYS A 8 -7.92 8.36 -1.88
CA LYS A 8 -8.50 9.69 -1.65
C LYS A 8 -9.90 9.56 -1.06
N ALA A 9 -10.74 8.67 -1.59
CA ALA A 9 -12.08 8.42 -1.05
C ALA A 9 -12.04 7.97 0.42
N ILE A 10 -11.12 7.08 0.79
CA ILE A 10 -10.90 6.68 2.19
C ILE A 10 -10.55 7.88 3.08
N LYS A 11 -9.60 8.72 2.65
CA LYS A 11 -9.20 9.90 3.43
C LYS A 11 -10.37 10.88 3.61
N VAL A 12 -11.09 11.17 2.53
CA VAL A 12 -12.30 12.01 2.56
C VAL A 12 -13.31 11.44 3.54
N ARG A 13 -13.58 10.14 3.48
CA ARG A 13 -14.56 9.51 4.38
C ARG A 13 -14.13 9.55 5.84
N VAL A 14 -12.85 9.36 6.14
CA VAL A 14 -12.31 9.54 7.50
C VAL A 14 -12.53 10.97 7.98
N THR A 15 -12.19 11.97 7.17
CA THR A 15 -12.41 13.39 7.48
C THR A 15 -13.90 13.70 7.71
N GLU A 16 -14.80 13.18 6.88
CA GLU A 16 -16.25 13.32 7.08
C GLU A 16 -16.71 12.73 8.42
N CYS A 17 -16.24 11.53 8.78
CA CYS A 17 -16.59 10.91 10.07
C CYS A 17 -16.09 11.76 11.25
N LEU A 18 -14.90 12.36 11.14
CA LEU A 18 -14.38 13.29 12.15
C LEU A 18 -15.24 14.55 12.26
N HIS A 19 -15.72 15.10 11.14
CA HIS A 19 -16.63 16.25 11.15
C HIS A 19 -17.99 15.91 11.75
N LEU A 20 -18.57 14.76 11.41
CA LEU A 20 -19.82 14.29 12.00
C LEU A 20 -19.69 14.15 13.52
N ALA A 21 -18.61 13.52 13.99
CA ALA A 21 -18.32 13.43 15.42
C ALA A 21 -18.12 14.80 16.05
N SER A 22 -17.39 15.70 15.39
CA SER A 22 -17.14 17.04 15.91
C SER A 22 -18.45 17.83 16.07
N ALA A 23 -19.34 17.74 15.09
CA ALA A 23 -20.65 18.37 15.12
C ALA A 23 -21.53 17.78 16.24
N HIS A 24 -21.52 16.46 16.42
CA HIS A 24 -22.30 15.78 17.45
C HIS A 24 -21.83 16.12 18.88
N PHE A 25 -20.52 16.13 19.12
CA PHE A 25 -19.96 16.37 20.46
C PHE A 25 -19.68 17.84 20.78
N GLY A 26 -19.81 18.74 19.79
CA GLY A 26 -19.52 20.17 19.97
C GLY A 26 -18.04 20.47 20.23
N GLU A 27 -17.13 19.61 19.75
CA GLU A 27 -15.68 19.77 19.92
C GLU A 27 -14.92 19.31 18.68
N THR A 28 -13.69 19.79 18.49
CA THR A 28 -12.89 19.41 17.32
C THR A 28 -12.10 18.13 17.56
N PHE A 29 -12.28 17.14 16.70
CA PHE A 29 -11.39 15.98 16.62
C PHE A 29 -10.32 16.19 15.55
N PRO A 30 -9.03 16.29 15.93
CA PRO A 30 -7.97 16.55 14.96
C PRO A 30 -7.77 15.39 14.00
N GLU A 31 -7.48 15.73 12.74
CA GLU A 31 -7.07 14.72 11.76
C GLU A 31 -5.77 14.04 12.20
N ILE A 32 -5.73 12.72 12.05
CA ILE A 32 -4.55 11.91 12.30
C ILE A 32 -4.14 11.15 11.02
N PRO A 33 -2.86 10.80 10.86
CA PRO A 33 -2.38 10.18 9.62
C PRO A 33 -3.15 8.91 9.25
N VAL A 34 -3.52 8.82 7.98
CA VAL A 34 -4.10 7.62 7.36
C VAL A 34 -3.03 6.90 6.55
N LYS A 35 -2.77 5.63 6.87
CA LYS A 35 -1.76 4.78 6.23
C LYS A 35 -2.41 3.62 5.49
N PHE A 36 -1.83 3.22 4.36
CA PHE A 36 -2.27 2.08 3.55
C PHE A 36 -1.19 0.98 3.55
N ASP A 37 -0.87 0.48 4.73
CA ASP A 37 0.29 -0.38 4.99
C ASP A 37 -0.09 -1.73 5.63
N LEU A 38 -1.39 -2.02 5.77
CA LEU A 38 -1.85 -3.35 6.19
C LEU A 38 -1.78 -4.36 5.04
N THR A 39 -1.51 -5.61 5.41
CA THR A 39 -1.46 -6.77 4.50
C THR A 39 -2.28 -7.93 5.09
N GLY A 40 -2.57 -8.95 4.28
CA GLY A 40 -3.40 -10.07 4.69
C GLY A 40 -4.89 -9.70 4.76
N LYS A 41 -5.68 -10.35 5.62
CA LYS A 41 -7.15 -10.21 5.63
C LYS A 41 -7.71 -9.08 6.51
N VAL A 42 -6.84 -8.35 7.19
CA VAL A 42 -7.28 -7.26 8.06
C VAL A 42 -7.74 -6.10 7.20
N GLY A 43 -8.93 -5.55 7.49
CA GLY A 43 -9.48 -4.37 6.82
C GLY A 43 -8.86 -3.05 7.28
N GLY A 44 -8.97 -2.74 8.57
CA GLY A 44 -8.50 -1.49 9.17
C GLY A 44 -8.13 -1.67 10.63
N TYR A 45 -7.41 -0.68 11.17
CA TYR A 45 -7.17 -0.47 12.60
C TYR A 45 -6.92 1.00 12.92
N PHE A 46 -7.54 1.49 14.00
CA PHE A 46 -7.05 2.63 14.75
C PHE A 46 -5.91 2.23 15.69
N CYS A 47 -4.78 2.95 15.63
CA CYS A 47 -3.58 2.64 16.40
C CYS A 47 -3.17 3.81 17.31
N VAL A 48 -2.80 3.46 18.54
CA VAL A 48 -2.13 4.36 19.50
C VAL A 48 -0.78 3.77 19.85
N HIS A 49 0.28 4.51 19.57
CA HIS A 49 1.65 4.10 19.89
C HIS A 49 2.27 5.09 20.87
N THR A 50 2.74 4.58 22.02
CA THR A 50 3.53 5.37 22.98
C THR A 50 4.99 4.98 22.84
N CYS A 51 5.83 5.94 22.47
CA CYS A 51 7.27 5.76 22.50
C CYS A 51 7.72 5.55 23.96
N ARG A 52 8.30 4.39 24.26
CA ARG A 52 8.72 4.05 25.64
C ARG A 52 9.82 4.99 26.16
N THR A 53 10.70 5.46 25.29
CA THR A 53 11.84 6.30 25.67
C THR A 53 11.44 7.76 25.89
N THR A 54 10.58 8.31 25.02
CA THR A 54 10.24 9.74 25.06
C THR A 54 8.85 10.03 25.65
N GLY A 55 8.06 8.99 25.95
CA GLY A 55 6.67 9.13 26.35
C GLY A 55 5.73 9.63 25.24
N LYS A 56 6.26 10.02 24.07
CA LYS A 56 5.46 10.62 22.98
C LYS A 56 4.40 9.64 22.49
N VAL A 57 3.16 10.11 22.46
CA VAL A 57 2.01 9.36 21.92
C VAL A 57 1.77 9.77 20.47
N SER A 58 1.67 8.81 19.57
CA SER A 58 1.20 9.00 18.20
C SER A 58 -0.06 8.18 17.95
N LYS A 59 -0.97 8.76 17.17
CA LYS A 59 -2.23 8.15 16.74
C LYS A 59 -2.25 8.09 15.22
N TYR A 60 -2.75 7.02 14.62
CA TYR A 60 -2.92 6.90 13.17
C TYR A 60 -3.94 5.82 12.82
N PHE A 61 -4.60 5.98 11.68
CA PHE A 61 -5.40 4.93 11.05
C PHE A 61 -4.54 4.14 10.09
N ARG A 62 -4.76 2.82 10.03
CA ARG A 62 -4.15 1.93 9.05
C ARG A 62 -5.24 1.19 8.31
N PHE A 63 -5.14 1.12 6.99
CA PHE A 63 -6.04 0.37 6.14
C PHE A 63 -5.25 -0.56 5.23
N ASN A 64 -5.91 -1.60 4.74
CA ASN A 64 -5.33 -2.54 3.80
C ASN A 64 -5.49 -2.05 2.38
N ARG A 65 -4.35 -1.74 1.77
CA ARG A 65 -4.26 -1.13 0.45
C ARG A 65 -4.98 -1.94 -0.64
N VAL A 66 -4.85 -3.26 -0.61
CA VAL A 66 -5.45 -4.14 -1.62
C VAL A 66 -6.96 -4.24 -1.38
N LEU A 67 -7.37 -4.45 -0.13
CA LEU A 67 -8.79 -4.57 0.20
C LEU A 67 -9.57 -3.28 -0.04
N VAL A 68 -8.96 -2.10 0.14
CA VAL A 68 -9.58 -0.80 -0.18
C VAL A 68 -10.00 -0.73 -1.64
N ARG A 69 -9.14 -1.22 -2.55
CA ARG A 69 -9.45 -1.22 -4.00
C ARG A 69 -10.53 -2.22 -4.36
N GLU A 70 -10.44 -3.40 -3.74
CA GLU A 70 -11.34 -4.51 -4.07
C GLU A 70 -12.72 -4.35 -3.40
N ASN A 71 -12.83 -3.51 -2.36
CA ASN A 71 -14.02 -3.41 -1.52
C ASN A 71 -14.31 -1.95 -1.10
N LEU A 72 -14.13 -0.97 -1.99
CA LEU A 72 -14.23 0.45 -1.64
C LEU A 72 -15.53 0.81 -0.89
N ASN A 73 -16.68 0.31 -1.35
CA ASN A 73 -17.97 0.61 -0.73
C ASN A 73 -18.02 0.16 0.73
N GLU A 74 -17.57 -1.07 1.02
CA GLU A 74 -17.52 -1.59 2.39
C GLU A 74 -16.60 -0.73 3.29
N TYR A 75 -15.50 -0.21 2.73
CA TYR A 75 -14.66 0.69 3.48
C TYR A 75 -15.35 2.02 3.79
N VAL A 76 -15.99 2.63 2.80
CA VAL A 76 -16.62 3.93 2.95
C VAL A 76 -17.82 3.85 3.90
N GLU A 77 -18.61 2.80 3.77
CA GLU A 77 -19.87 2.63 4.50
C GLU A 77 -19.65 2.07 5.91
N GLN A 78 -18.69 1.17 6.11
CA GLN A 78 -18.55 0.41 7.36
C GLN A 78 -17.20 0.58 8.05
N ILE A 79 -16.09 0.34 7.34
CA ILE A 79 -14.77 0.21 7.99
C ILE A 79 -14.20 1.55 8.42
N CYS A 80 -14.29 2.59 7.59
CA CYS A 80 -13.84 3.93 7.96
C CYS A 80 -14.60 4.45 9.20
N PRO A 81 -15.95 4.43 9.22
CA PRO A 81 -16.71 4.75 10.43
C PRO A 81 -16.31 3.90 11.64
N HIS A 82 -16.13 2.58 11.46
CA HIS A 82 -15.75 1.67 12.53
C HIS A 82 -14.42 2.06 13.20
N GLU A 83 -13.38 2.34 12.41
CA GLU A 83 -12.08 2.74 12.93
C GLU A 83 -12.10 4.14 13.53
N VAL A 84 -12.82 5.07 12.90
CA VAL A 84 -12.99 6.42 13.44
C VAL A 84 -13.75 6.37 14.77
N ALA A 85 -14.75 5.50 14.92
CA ALA A 85 -15.46 5.32 16.19
C ALA A 85 -14.53 4.90 17.33
N HIS A 86 -13.51 4.07 17.09
CA HIS A 86 -12.48 3.76 18.12
C HIS A 86 -11.68 5.00 18.51
N TYR A 87 -11.33 5.84 17.54
CA TYR A 87 -10.60 7.07 17.79
C TYR A 87 -11.41 8.09 18.59
N ILE A 88 -12.68 8.31 18.21
CA ILE A 88 -13.61 9.20 18.91
C ILE A 88 -13.85 8.67 20.32
N ALA A 89 -14.14 7.38 20.46
CA ALA A 89 -14.43 6.79 21.75
C ALA A 89 -13.25 6.92 22.73
N LEU A 90 -12.04 6.60 22.26
CA LEU A 90 -10.84 6.81 23.07
C LEU A 90 -10.64 8.28 23.44
N SER A 91 -10.95 9.20 22.53
CA SER A 91 -10.71 10.64 22.75
C SER A 91 -11.71 11.24 23.74
N LYS A 92 -12.97 10.79 23.74
CA LYS A 92 -14.00 11.21 24.70
C LYS A 92 -13.86 10.57 26.07
N TRP A 93 -13.58 9.27 26.12
CA TRP A 93 -13.73 8.47 27.35
C TRP A 93 -12.41 7.89 27.88
N GLY A 94 -11.30 8.07 27.14
CA GLY A 94 -9.97 7.66 27.59
C GLY A 94 -9.67 6.16 27.45
N ARG A 95 -8.52 5.73 27.98
CA ARG A 95 -7.92 4.39 27.73
C ARG A 95 -8.59 3.23 28.50
N GLY A 96 -9.55 3.51 29.36
CA GLY A 96 -10.22 2.50 30.20
C GLY A 96 -11.42 1.81 29.54
N ILE A 97 -11.83 2.28 28.35
CA ILE A 97 -13.01 1.74 27.67
C ILE A 97 -12.73 0.35 27.05
N MET A 98 -13.78 -0.46 26.99
CA MET A 98 -13.72 -1.74 26.30
C MET A 98 -13.68 -1.52 24.78
N PRO A 99 -12.86 -2.29 24.03
CA PRO A 99 -12.98 -2.33 22.58
C PRO A 99 -14.40 -2.72 22.20
N HIS A 100 -15.04 -1.90 21.36
CA HIS A 100 -16.45 -2.08 20.96
C HIS A 100 -17.45 -2.04 22.14
N GLY A 101 -17.09 -1.34 23.23
CA GLY A 101 -17.91 -1.09 24.40
C GLY A 101 -19.06 -0.11 24.14
N VAL A 102 -19.79 0.29 25.20
CA VAL A 102 -20.97 1.17 25.08
C VAL A 102 -20.63 2.50 24.43
N GLU A 103 -19.44 3.03 24.72
CA GLU A 103 -18.89 4.27 24.17
C GLU A 103 -18.61 4.18 22.67
N TRP A 104 -18.10 3.05 22.21
CA TRP A 104 -17.87 2.84 20.79
C TRP A 104 -19.20 2.62 20.05
N LYS A 105 -20.12 1.88 20.66
CA LYS A 105 -21.46 1.62 20.11
C LYS A 105 -22.28 2.90 19.97
N SER A 106 -22.21 3.81 20.95
CA SER A 106 -22.90 5.10 20.86
C SER A 106 -22.34 5.94 19.70
N VAL A 107 -21.02 5.95 19.47
CA VAL A 107 -20.47 6.64 18.29
C VAL A 107 -20.99 6.02 16.99
N MET A 108 -21.03 4.69 16.88
CA MET A 108 -21.56 4.03 15.67
C MET A 108 -23.03 4.37 15.42
N VAL A 109 -23.86 4.32 16.45
CA VAL A 109 -25.32 4.49 16.33
C VAL A 109 -25.70 5.98 16.28
N ASP A 110 -25.25 6.76 17.25
CA ASP A 110 -25.75 8.12 17.48
C ASP A 110 -25.04 9.17 16.60
N VAL A 111 -23.81 8.88 16.17
CA VAL A 111 -23.01 9.79 15.33
C VAL A 111 -23.04 9.35 13.87
N PHE A 112 -22.81 8.06 13.60
CA PHE A 112 -22.71 7.56 12.24
C PHE A 112 -23.99 6.94 11.69
N ASN A 113 -25.01 6.73 12.54
CA ASN A 113 -26.26 6.07 12.18
C ASN A 113 -26.02 4.68 11.52
N LEU A 114 -25.09 3.92 12.09
CA LEU A 114 -24.70 2.59 11.63
C LEU A 114 -24.91 1.55 12.73
N ALA A 115 -25.22 0.32 12.30
CA ALA A 115 -25.21 -0.81 13.20
C ALA A 115 -23.79 -1.01 13.79
N PRO A 116 -23.66 -1.27 15.10
CA PRO A 116 -22.36 -1.42 15.75
C PRO A 116 -21.76 -2.82 15.50
N ASP A 117 -21.64 -3.21 14.23
CA ASP A 117 -21.09 -4.49 13.83
C ASP A 117 -19.57 -4.53 14.02
N ARG A 118 -19.13 -5.62 14.64
CA ARG A 118 -17.70 -5.84 14.95
C ARG A 118 -16.94 -6.51 13.81
N CYS A 119 -17.66 -7.13 12.88
CA CYS A 119 -17.09 -7.93 11.81
C CYS A 119 -17.75 -7.52 10.50
N HIS A 120 -16.91 -7.21 9.52
CA HIS A 120 -17.32 -6.74 8.20
C HIS A 120 -16.99 -7.81 7.17
N ALA A 121 -17.93 -8.09 6.28
CA ALA A 121 -17.80 -9.14 5.27
C ALA A 121 -17.25 -8.54 3.97
N MET A 122 -15.94 -8.70 3.75
CA MET A 122 -15.29 -8.29 2.51
C MET A 122 -14.83 -9.48 1.69
N ASN A 123 -14.77 -9.30 0.37
CA ASN A 123 -14.01 -10.20 -0.47
C ASN A 123 -12.52 -10.04 -0.16
N THR A 124 -11.92 -11.10 0.38
CA THR A 124 -10.49 -11.15 0.72
C THR A 124 -9.67 -12.01 -0.25
N SER A 125 -10.25 -12.44 -1.38
CA SER A 125 -9.59 -13.33 -2.33
C SER A 125 -8.29 -12.76 -2.91
N GLY A 126 -8.19 -11.44 -3.07
CA GLY A 126 -7.00 -10.78 -3.61
C GLY A 126 -5.83 -10.66 -2.62
N VAL A 127 -6.10 -10.82 -1.32
CA VAL A 127 -5.10 -10.83 -0.24
C VAL A 127 -4.93 -12.20 0.40
N GLU A 128 -5.72 -13.18 -0.02
CA GLU A 128 -5.66 -14.57 0.43
C GLU A 128 -4.42 -15.26 -0.14
N ASN A 129 -3.29 -15.06 0.53
CA ASN A 129 -2.13 -15.87 0.28
C ASN A 129 -2.17 -17.14 1.14
N ILE A 130 -2.60 -18.23 0.50
CA ILE A 130 -2.62 -19.58 1.09
C ILE A 130 -1.59 -20.45 0.35
N PRO A 131 -0.28 -20.16 0.52
CA PRO A 131 0.76 -20.75 -0.32
C PRO A 131 1.06 -22.20 0.07
N PHE A 132 0.74 -22.61 1.30
CA PHE A 132 1.12 -23.92 1.81
C PHE A 132 0.15 -24.99 1.37
N VAL A 133 0.63 -25.93 0.56
CA VAL A 133 -0.12 -27.10 0.11
C VAL A 133 0.20 -28.29 1.01
N TYR A 134 -0.85 -28.86 1.57
CA TYR A 134 -0.84 -30.12 2.30
C TYR A 134 -1.63 -31.17 1.53
N ARG A 135 -1.42 -32.45 1.81
CA ARG A 135 -2.12 -33.55 1.15
C ARG A 135 -2.57 -34.61 2.17
N CYS A 136 -3.76 -35.17 1.96
CA CYS A 136 -4.17 -36.48 2.47
C CYS A 136 -4.17 -37.48 1.30
N ASP A 137 -4.44 -38.75 1.58
CA ASP A 137 -4.68 -39.78 0.55
C ASP A 137 -5.89 -39.50 -0.36
N CYS A 138 -6.60 -38.40 -0.15
CA CYS A 138 -7.88 -38.08 -0.75
C CYS A 138 -7.92 -36.79 -1.58
N GLN A 139 -7.10 -35.79 -1.25
CA GLN A 139 -7.09 -34.47 -1.88
C GLN A 139 -5.91 -33.62 -1.39
N GLU A 140 -5.68 -32.51 -2.09
CA GLU A 140 -4.82 -31.43 -1.62
C GLU A 140 -5.59 -30.39 -0.80
N HIS A 141 -4.89 -29.74 0.12
CA HIS A 141 -5.41 -28.75 1.05
C HIS A 141 -4.51 -27.53 1.03
N ARG A 142 -5.05 -26.38 0.61
CA ARG A 142 -4.37 -25.09 0.80
C ARG A 142 -4.59 -24.62 2.23
N VAL A 143 -3.50 -24.37 2.97
CA VAL A 143 -3.56 -23.90 4.36
C VAL A 143 -2.84 -22.56 4.55
N SER A 144 -3.41 -21.71 5.42
CA SER A 144 -2.84 -20.39 5.68
C SER A 144 -1.49 -20.50 6.42
N LYS A 145 -0.67 -19.45 6.34
CA LYS A 145 0.60 -19.36 7.09
C LYS A 145 0.45 -19.64 8.57
N ARG A 146 -0.64 -19.16 9.19
CA ARG A 146 -0.95 -19.42 10.61
C ARG A 146 -1.15 -20.92 10.87
N LYS A 147 -1.92 -21.59 10.00
CA LYS A 147 -2.21 -23.02 10.12
C LYS A 147 -0.94 -23.85 9.86
N HIS A 148 -0.17 -23.51 8.82
CA HIS A 148 1.14 -24.09 8.55
C HIS A 148 2.10 -23.97 9.75
N ASN A 149 2.28 -22.75 10.30
CA ASN A 149 3.12 -22.54 11.48
C ASN A 149 2.65 -23.31 12.72
N LYS A 150 1.33 -23.45 12.92
CA LYS A 150 0.79 -24.27 14.00
C LYS A 150 1.10 -25.75 13.79
N MET A 151 1.09 -26.23 12.55
CA MET A 151 1.48 -27.60 12.21
C MET A 151 2.97 -27.86 12.39
N LEU A 152 3.82 -26.89 12.04
CA LEU A 152 5.26 -26.96 12.31
C LEU A 152 5.56 -27.08 13.81
N ARG A 153 4.73 -26.46 14.67
CA ARG A 153 4.83 -26.58 16.14
C ARG A 153 4.16 -27.84 16.71
N GLY A 154 3.89 -28.85 15.89
CA GLY A 154 3.31 -30.13 16.32
C GLY A 154 1.77 -30.17 16.33
N GLY A 155 1.09 -29.11 15.88
CA GLY A 155 -0.37 -29.13 15.73
C GLY A 155 -0.82 -30.13 14.66
N LYS A 156 -1.79 -30.99 14.98
CA LYS A 156 -2.32 -32.01 14.06
C LYS A 156 -3.63 -31.53 13.43
N TYR A 157 -3.75 -31.63 12.11
CA TYR A 157 -5.00 -31.38 11.39
C TYR A 157 -5.37 -32.58 10.54
N ARG A 158 -6.68 -32.87 10.49
CA ARG A 158 -7.25 -33.98 9.73
C ARG A 158 -8.08 -33.45 8.58
N CYS A 159 -8.12 -34.20 7.49
CA CYS A 159 -9.05 -33.95 6.40
C CYS A 159 -10.50 -34.18 6.86
N ASN A 160 -11.43 -33.32 6.45
CA ASN A 160 -12.84 -33.48 6.78
C ASN A 160 -13.47 -34.70 6.07
N THR A 161 -12.95 -35.08 4.91
CA THR A 161 -13.44 -36.21 4.10
C THR A 161 -12.91 -37.55 4.60
N CYS A 162 -11.58 -37.76 4.58
CA CYS A 162 -11.01 -39.07 4.91
C CYS A 162 -10.53 -39.21 6.36
N ARG A 163 -10.60 -38.13 7.17
CA ARG A 163 -10.16 -38.08 8.58
C ARG A 163 -8.67 -38.39 8.84
N LYS A 164 -7.88 -38.64 7.80
CA LYS A 164 -6.41 -38.82 7.90
C LYS A 164 -5.72 -37.48 8.12
N LEU A 165 -4.52 -37.53 8.71
CA LEU A 165 -3.68 -36.36 8.90
C LEU A 165 -3.25 -35.79 7.55
N ILE A 166 -3.27 -34.47 7.43
CA ILE A 166 -2.74 -33.80 6.24
C ILE A 166 -1.22 -33.60 6.43
N VAL A 167 -0.43 -33.91 5.42
CA VAL A 167 1.04 -33.79 5.44
C VAL A 167 1.49 -32.69 4.50
N PHE A 168 2.54 -31.95 4.89
CA PHE A 168 3.07 -30.86 4.08
C PHE A 168 3.66 -31.40 2.79
N VAL A 169 3.37 -30.76 1.66
CA VAL A 169 3.90 -31.13 0.35
C VAL A 169 4.85 -30.05 -0.18
N ARG A 170 4.35 -28.82 -0.28
CA ARG A 170 5.09 -27.70 -0.88
C ARG A 170 4.54 -26.36 -0.42
N GLU A 171 5.36 -25.34 -0.53
CA GLU A 171 4.92 -23.95 -0.54
C GLU A 171 4.87 -23.52 -2.01
N ASP A 172 3.66 -23.28 -2.53
CA ASP A 172 3.52 -22.59 -3.80
C ASP A 172 4.08 -21.18 -3.60
N ALA A 173 4.88 -20.68 -4.56
CA ALA A 173 5.30 -19.30 -4.53
C ALA A 173 4.06 -18.43 -4.36
N ALA A 174 4.10 -17.54 -3.36
CA ALA A 174 3.10 -16.50 -3.19
C ALA A 174 2.88 -15.85 -4.56
N ILE A 175 1.76 -16.18 -5.22
CA ILE A 175 1.34 -15.39 -6.38
C ILE A 175 0.89 -14.09 -5.74
N ASP A 176 1.80 -13.11 -5.71
CA ASP A 176 1.45 -11.76 -5.33
C ASP A 176 0.62 -11.21 -6.48
N LYS A 177 -0.68 -11.57 -6.47
CA LYS A 177 -1.63 -11.36 -7.56
C LYS A 177 -1.80 -9.88 -7.92
N ASN A 178 -1.22 -8.96 -7.14
CA ASN A 178 -1.41 -7.52 -7.25
C ASN A 178 -0.10 -6.70 -7.07
N ILE A 179 1.07 -7.24 -7.45
CA ILE A 179 2.23 -6.38 -7.70
C ILE A 179 2.01 -5.68 -9.03
N ASN A 180 1.85 -4.36 -9.03
CA ASN A 180 1.94 -3.59 -10.26
C ASN A 180 3.40 -3.65 -10.75
N VAL A 181 3.68 -4.53 -11.71
CA VAL A 181 5.04 -4.69 -12.22
C VAL A 181 5.33 -3.57 -13.22
N ILE A 182 6.46 -2.91 -13.06
CA ILE A 182 7.07 -2.04 -14.07
C ILE A 182 8.20 -2.85 -14.71
N PRO A 183 8.00 -3.43 -15.91
CA PRO A 183 9.03 -4.23 -16.57
C PRO A 183 10.33 -3.46 -16.80
N LYS A 184 10.22 -2.17 -17.15
CA LYS A 184 11.38 -1.29 -17.31
C LYS A 184 10.97 0.16 -17.07
N LEU A 185 11.66 0.78 -16.10
CA LEU A 185 11.51 2.18 -15.71
C LEU A 185 12.66 3.01 -16.31
N PHE A 186 12.32 4.12 -16.96
CA PHE A 186 13.27 5.15 -17.35
C PHE A 186 13.22 6.34 -16.38
N VAL A 187 14.38 6.87 -15.99
CA VAL A 187 14.48 8.06 -15.13
C VAL A 187 15.39 9.09 -15.79
N SER A 188 14.96 10.35 -15.78
CA SER A 188 15.78 11.47 -16.27
C SER A 188 15.70 12.69 -15.36
N THR A 189 16.86 13.16 -14.91
CA THR A 189 17.07 14.45 -14.22
C THR A 189 17.83 15.45 -15.10
N ALA A 190 17.71 15.30 -16.42
CA ALA A 190 18.49 16.01 -17.43
C ALA A 190 19.99 15.74 -17.25
N ASP A 191 20.77 16.79 -17.01
CA ASP A 191 22.20 16.80 -16.73
C ASP A 191 22.54 16.79 -15.22
N ALA A 192 21.54 16.96 -14.35
CA ALA A 192 21.77 16.99 -12.92
C ALA A 192 22.03 15.57 -12.36
N PRO A 193 22.89 15.45 -11.33
CA PRO A 193 23.04 14.20 -10.61
C PRO A 193 21.73 13.86 -9.88
N LEU A 194 21.43 12.56 -9.78
CA LEU A 194 20.27 12.09 -9.03
C LEU A 194 20.50 12.34 -7.53
N SER A 195 19.73 13.23 -6.91
CA SER A 195 19.86 13.53 -5.48
C SER A 195 19.06 12.54 -4.62
N GLU A 196 19.32 12.49 -3.31
CA GLU A 196 18.47 11.71 -2.39
C GLU A 196 17.01 12.16 -2.38
N ALA A 197 16.76 13.46 -2.59
CA ALA A 197 15.40 13.99 -2.70
C ALA A 197 14.69 13.41 -3.92
N HIS A 198 15.38 13.34 -5.07
CA HIS A 198 14.85 12.66 -6.27
C HIS A 198 14.55 11.18 -5.98
N ILE A 199 15.46 10.48 -5.31
CA ILE A 199 15.26 9.06 -4.96
C ILE A 199 14.01 8.87 -4.09
N ARG A 200 13.84 9.69 -3.05
CA ARG A 200 12.64 9.65 -2.18
C ARG A 200 11.36 9.95 -2.97
N GLN A 201 11.39 10.95 -3.86
CA GLN A 201 10.24 11.33 -4.66
C GLN A 201 9.87 10.23 -5.67
N ILE A 202 10.85 9.65 -6.36
CA ILE A 202 10.65 8.50 -7.26
C ILE A 202 10.05 7.33 -6.49
N ALA A 203 10.69 6.92 -5.39
CA ALA A 203 10.20 5.81 -4.57
C ALA A 203 8.78 6.05 -4.04
N GLY A 204 8.44 7.30 -3.69
CA GLY A 204 7.08 7.67 -3.28
C GLY A 204 6.05 7.58 -4.42
N MET A 205 6.42 8.01 -5.64
CA MET A 205 5.53 7.97 -6.81
C MET A 205 5.16 6.55 -7.26
N ILE A 206 6.09 5.60 -7.08
CA ILE A 206 5.94 4.21 -7.50
C ILE A 206 6.07 3.23 -6.33
N ILE A 207 5.73 3.66 -5.12
CA ILE A 207 5.79 2.84 -3.87
C ILE A 207 5.05 1.51 -3.96
N GLU A 208 4.13 1.47 -4.91
CA GLU A 208 3.14 0.46 -5.21
C GLU A 208 3.56 -0.55 -6.27
N HIS A 209 4.73 -0.33 -6.90
CA HIS A 209 5.18 -1.07 -8.06
C HIS A 209 6.47 -1.84 -7.77
N GLN A 210 6.60 -3.02 -8.38
CA GLN A 210 7.90 -3.70 -8.46
C GLN A 210 8.55 -3.36 -9.79
N VAL A 211 9.72 -2.73 -9.73
CA VAL A 211 10.52 -2.43 -10.92
C VAL A 211 11.42 -3.62 -11.22
N LEU A 212 11.39 -4.13 -12.46
CA LEU A 212 12.27 -5.23 -12.87
C LEU A 212 13.58 -4.74 -13.47
N ALA A 213 13.56 -3.62 -14.19
CA ALA A 213 14.74 -3.01 -14.78
C ALA A 213 14.69 -1.47 -14.67
N LEU A 214 15.85 -0.86 -14.44
CA LEU A 214 16.02 0.57 -14.31
C LEU A 214 16.99 1.08 -15.37
N VAL A 215 16.58 2.10 -16.13
CA VAL A 215 17.42 2.75 -17.14
C VAL A 215 17.54 4.25 -16.85
N GLY A 216 18.76 4.72 -16.64
CA GLY A 216 19.06 6.14 -16.49
C GLY A 216 19.25 6.84 -17.85
N ASP A 217 18.90 8.12 -17.92
CA ASP A 217 19.20 9.00 -19.05
C ASP A 217 20.71 9.07 -19.31
N PRO A 218 21.17 9.07 -20.59
CA PRO A 218 22.57 9.21 -20.94
C PRO A 218 23.23 10.47 -20.36
N LEU A 219 22.48 11.56 -20.17
CA LEU A 219 23.02 12.84 -19.70
C LEU A 219 23.15 12.95 -18.18
N MET A 220 22.53 12.04 -17.41
CA MET A 220 22.62 12.10 -15.96
C MET A 220 24.05 11.84 -15.50
N THR A 221 24.52 12.60 -14.51
CA THR A 221 25.85 12.41 -13.94
C THR A 221 25.77 11.47 -12.72
N SER A 222 26.80 10.64 -12.52
CA SER A 222 26.93 9.65 -11.43
C SER A 222 26.11 8.36 -11.53
N ASP A 223 26.81 7.23 -11.72
CA ASP A 223 26.24 5.87 -11.67
C ASP A 223 25.95 5.41 -10.24
N SER A 224 26.66 5.94 -9.23
CA SER A 224 26.48 5.52 -7.83
C SER A 224 25.07 5.86 -7.32
N ASN A 225 24.52 7.00 -7.71
CA ASN A 225 23.19 7.42 -7.29
C ASN A 225 22.10 6.63 -8.03
N LEU A 226 22.36 6.19 -9.27
CA LEU A 226 21.47 5.29 -10.00
C LEU A 226 21.40 3.91 -9.33
N GLN A 227 22.54 3.41 -8.83
CA GLN A 227 22.59 2.19 -8.02
C GLN A 227 21.90 2.35 -6.66
N GLN A 228 21.99 3.52 -6.03
CA GLN A 228 21.25 3.83 -4.79
C GLN A 228 19.73 3.84 -5.02
N LEU A 229 19.27 4.39 -6.15
CA LEU A 229 17.86 4.30 -6.54
C LEU A 229 17.44 2.85 -6.76
N ALA A 230 18.24 2.07 -7.49
CA ALA A 230 17.98 0.65 -7.73
C ALA A 230 17.83 -0.13 -6.41
N LYS A 231 18.72 0.11 -5.44
CA LYS A 231 18.64 -0.50 -4.11
C LYS A 231 17.35 -0.11 -3.37
N THR A 232 16.95 1.17 -3.45
CA THR A 232 15.70 1.67 -2.84
C THR A 232 14.47 1.00 -3.46
N LEU A 233 14.49 0.79 -4.77
CA LEU A 233 13.42 0.13 -5.54
C LEU A 233 13.52 -1.42 -5.55
N LYS A 234 14.53 -1.99 -4.89
CA LYS A 234 14.84 -3.43 -4.87
C LYS A 234 15.06 -4.04 -6.27
N VAL A 235 15.64 -3.27 -7.19
CA VAL A 235 16.05 -3.74 -8.52
C VAL A 235 17.43 -4.41 -8.42
N SER A 236 17.61 -5.55 -9.10
CA SER A 236 18.91 -6.22 -9.18
C SER A 236 19.93 -5.32 -9.90
N ALA A 237 21.16 -5.23 -9.39
CA ALA A 237 22.23 -4.43 -10.00
C ALA A 237 22.49 -4.80 -11.47
N ALA A 238 22.30 -6.07 -11.85
CA ALA A 238 22.44 -6.55 -13.23
C ALA A 238 21.34 -6.03 -14.18
N ALA A 239 20.21 -5.56 -13.63
CA ALA A 239 19.09 -4.99 -14.37
C ALA A 239 19.08 -3.45 -14.34
N VAL A 240 20.19 -2.84 -13.93
CA VAL A 240 20.40 -1.39 -13.91
C VAL A 240 21.36 -1.02 -15.03
N ALA A 241 20.95 -0.11 -15.90
CA ALA A 241 21.79 0.37 -16.99
C ALA A 241 21.65 1.88 -17.18
N ARG A 242 22.66 2.49 -17.78
CA ARG A 242 22.55 3.81 -18.39
C ARG A 242 22.34 3.62 -19.88
N HIS A 243 21.40 4.34 -20.47
CA HIS A 243 21.26 4.32 -21.91
C HIS A 243 22.48 4.97 -22.55
N SER A 244 23.09 4.32 -23.54
CA SER A 244 24.43 4.66 -24.03
C SER A 244 24.47 5.78 -25.07
N ASN A 245 23.33 6.10 -25.70
CA ASN A 245 23.29 7.02 -26.83
C ASN A 245 22.36 8.21 -26.54
N THR A 246 22.92 9.42 -26.55
CA THR A 246 22.24 10.68 -26.28
C THR A 246 21.16 11.07 -27.30
N ASN A 247 21.23 10.52 -28.51
CA ASN A 247 20.32 10.82 -29.62
C ASN A 247 19.18 9.80 -29.77
N THR A 248 19.13 8.77 -28.93
CA THR A 248 18.10 7.73 -29.00
C THR A 248 17.46 7.50 -27.63
N LEU A 249 16.30 6.85 -27.63
CA LEU A 249 15.62 6.45 -26.40
C LEU A 249 15.60 4.93 -26.28
N PRO A 250 15.83 4.37 -25.08
CA PRO A 250 15.88 2.94 -24.86
C PRO A 250 14.55 2.26 -25.24
N GLY A 251 14.66 1.07 -25.83
CA GLY A 251 13.51 0.22 -26.17
C GLY A 251 12.94 -0.53 -24.96
N GLY A 252 11.67 -0.90 -25.06
CA GLY A 252 10.97 -1.71 -24.05
C GLY A 252 10.72 -0.99 -22.72
N VAL A 253 10.88 0.34 -22.66
CA VAL A 253 10.47 1.15 -21.51
C VAL A 253 8.95 1.15 -21.43
N THR A 254 8.41 0.96 -20.23
CA THR A 254 6.96 0.96 -19.98
C THR A 254 6.52 2.17 -19.16
N HIS A 255 7.41 2.68 -18.32
CA HIS A 255 7.20 3.84 -17.47
C HIS A 255 8.40 4.77 -17.55
N ALA A 256 8.16 6.08 -17.57
CA ALA A 256 9.20 7.09 -17.54
C ALA A 256 8.90 8.16 -16.47
N ILE A 257 9.89 8.51 -15.66
CA ILE A 257 9.83 9.63 -14.71
C ILE A 257 10.83 10.68 -15.16
N ILE A 258 10.33 11.85 -15.52
CA ILE A 258 11.10 12.91 -16.15
C ILE A 258 10.99 14.18 -15.31
N PHE A 259 12.12 14.64 -14.79
CA PHE A 259 12.22 15.90 -14.06
C PHE A 259 12.43 17.04 -15.06
N GLY A 260 11.54 18.03 -15.02
CA GLY A 260 11.47 19.14 -15.97
C GLY A 260 12.03 20.47 -15.44
N ASP A 261 12.88 20.42 -14.42
CA ASP A 261 13.54 21.57 -13.79
C ASP A 261 14.74 22.09 -14.58
N ARG A 262 15.33 21.23 -15.44
CA ARG A 262 16.49 21.56 -16.29
C ARG A 262 16.28 21.04 -17.71
N GLN A 263 16.95 21.69 -18.68
CA GLN A 263 16.85 21.38 -20.10
C GLN A 263 15.39 21.17 -20.56
N ILE A 264 14.53 22.13 -20.22
CA ILE A 264 13.06 22.04 -20.31
C ILE A 264 12.61 21.55 -21.69
N GLU A 265 13.13 22.13 -22.76
CA GLU A 265 12.78 21.74 -24.13
C GLU A 265 13.18 20.30 -24.45
N ARG A 266 14.39 19.87 -24.04
CA ARG A 266 14.83 18.49 -24.23
C ARG A 266 13.93 17.54 -23.46
N GLN A 267 13.64 17.85 -22.20
CA GLN A 267 12.80 16.98 -21.35
C GLN A 267 11.38 16.87 -21.89
N GLN A 268 10.84 17.96 -22.42
CA GLN A 268 9.57 17.92 -23.11
C GLN A 268 9.63 17.02 -24.34
N ARG A 269 10.68 17.12 -25.17
CA ARG A 269 10.86 16.24 -26.34
C ARG A 269 10.98 14.76 -25.94
N VAL A 270 11.77 14.45 -24.91
CA VAL A 270 11.95 13.07 -24.39
C VAL A 270 10.61 12.53 -23.90
N ALA A 271 9.86 13.33 -23.14
CA ALA A 271 8.56 12.92 -22.63
C ALA A 271 7.55 12.67 -23.75
N THR A 272 7.43 13.59 -24.71
CA THR A 272 6.55 13.43 -25.88
C THR A 272 6.91 12.18 -26.68
N ALA A 273 8.21 11.91 -26.88
CA ALA A 273 8.66 10.73 -27.62
C ALA A 273 8.34 9.41 -26.90
N PHE A 274 8.34 9.38 -25.56
CA PHE A 274 7.89 8.22 -24.79
C PHE A 274 6.35 8.08 -24.80
N GLU A 275 5.61 9.19 -24.65
CA GLU A 275 4.15 9.21 -24.76
C GLU A 275 3.68 8.66 -26.11
N GLN A 276 4.33 9.05 -27.21
CA GLN A 276 4.07 8.52 -28.56
C GLN A 276 4.33 7.01 -28.69
N ARG A 277 5.17 6.43 -27.83
CA ARG A 277 5.44 4.98 -27.76
C ARG A 277 4.50 4.23 -26.80
N GLY A 278 3.49 4.90 -26.25
CA GLY A 278 2.56 4.31 -25.28
C GLY A 278 3.14 4.10 -23.88
N VAL A 279 4.25 4.78 -23.57
CA VAL A 279 4.89 4.72 -22.23
C VAL A 279 4.09 5.59 -21.26
N ILE A 280 3.91 5.11 -20.03
CA ILE A 280 3.30 5.89 -18.95
C ILE A 280 4.34 6.90 -18.44
N VAL A 281 4.17 8.18 -18.79
CA VAL A 281 5.11 9.25 -18.45
C VAL A 281 4.61 10.08 -17.27
N ARG A 282 5.47 10.27 -16.27
CA ARG A 282 5.27 11.22 -15.18
C ARG A 282 6.27 12.36 -15.30
N LYS A 283 5.75 13.57 -15.58
CA LYS A 283 6.53 14.82 -15.61
C LYS A 283 6.56 15.42 -14.21
N VAL A 284 7.74 15.58 -13.63
CA VAL A 284 7.95 16.14 -12.29
C VAL A 284 8.42 17.58 -12.42
N ARG A 285 7.71 18.52 -11.80
CA ARG A 285 8.15 19.91 -11.65
C ARG A 285 8.90 20.05 -10.32
N ALA A 286 9.92 20.90 -10.28
CA ALA A 286 10.53 21.28 -9.01
C ALA A 286 9.47 21.93 -8.10
N GLU A 287 9.43 21.54 -6.83
CA GLU A 287 8.75 22.33 -5.82
C GLU A 287 9.44 23.70 -5.79
N LYS A 288 8.66 24.79 -5.87
CA LYS A 288 9.20 26.12 -5.58
C LYS A 288 9.67 26.07 -4.12
N ALA A 289 10.97 26.28 -3.91
CA ALA A 289 11.54 26.48 -2.59
C ALA A 289 10.83 27.62 -1.84
#